data_AF-A0A3N9NHT1-F1
#
_entry.id   AF-A0A3N9NHT1-F1
#
_cell.length_a   1.000
_cell.length_b   1.000
_cell.length_c   1.000
_cell.angle_alpha   90.00
_cell.angle_beta   90.00
_cell.angle_gamma   90.00
#
_symmetry.space_group_name_H-M   'P 1'
#
loop_
_entity.id
_entity.type
_entity.pdbx_description
1 polymer ?
#
loop_
_entity_poly.entity_id
_entity_poly.type
_entity_poly.pdbx_seq_one_letter_code
_entity_poly.pdbx_strand_id
1 'polypeptide(L)' 'YIIAHAAKFVRPGSRRVHSTSTPDLPNVAFMTAGNRLVIIVLNDSQSRLTFNIEAAGAYMHSTLSAGAVGTYIWQLE' A
#
# COMPACT_ATOMS: atom_id res chain seq x y z
N TYR A 1 -2.62 -4.11 -15.05
CA TYR A 1 -1.28 -3.98 -14.41
C TYR A 1 -1.37 -3.85 -12.89
N ILE A 2 -2.34 -3.10 -12.33
CA ILE A 2 -2.55 -2.94 -10.88
C ILE A 2 -2.79 -4.26 -10.12
N ILE A 3 -3.50 -5.22 -10.72
CA ILE A 3 -3.79 -6.54 -10.09
C ILE A 3 -2.51 -7.37 -9.84
N ALA A 4 -1.48 -7.23 -10.69
CA ALA A 4 -0.23 -8.00 -10.56
C ALA A 4 0.60 -7.57 -9.34
N HIS A 5 0.60 -6.28 -8.99
CA HIS A 5 1.24 -5.78 -7.77
C HIS A 5 0.58 -6.36 -6.51
N ALA A 6 -0.73 -6.56 -6.53
CA ALA A 6 -1.48 -7.11 -5.39
C ALA A 6 -1.32 -8.64 -5.24
N ALA A 7 -1.39 -9.38 -6.34
CA ALA A 7 -1.54 -10.84 -6.31
C ALA A 7 -0.36 -11.60 -5.66
N LYS A 8 0.86 -11.05 -5.69
CA LYS A 8 2.04 -11.71 -5.06
C LYS A 8 1.98 -11.71 -3.53
N PHE A 9 1.35 -10.71 -2.93
CA PHE A 9 1.37 -10.48 -1.49
C PHE A 9 0.01 -10.68 -0.82
N VAL A 10 -1.08 -10.55 -1.58
CA VAL A 10 -2.45 -10.76 -1.13
C VAL A 10 -2.88 -12.18 -1.53
N ARG A 11 -2.48 -13.17 -0.71
CA ARG A 11 -2.89 -14.58 -0.89
C ARG A 11 -4.37 -14.78 -0.53
N PRO A 12 -5.03 -15.85 -1.02
CA PRO A 12 -6.35 -16.26 -0.53
C PRO A 12 -6.39 -16.28 1.00
N GLY A 13 -7.46 -15.75 1.59
CA GLY A 13 -7.59 -15.55 3.04
C GLY A 13 -7.12 -14.18 3.54
N SER A 14 -6.52 -13.35 2.69
CA SER A 14 -6.25 -11.95 3.05
C SER A 14 -7.55 -11.14 3.09
N ARG A 15 -7.69 -10.28 4.10
CA ARG A 15 -8.88 -9.43 4.30
C ARG A 15 -8.52 -7.99 4.02
N ARG A 16 -9.32 -7.31 3.19
CA ARG A 16 -9.18 -5.87 2.99
C ARG A 16 -9.49 -5.15 4.31
N VAL A 17 -8.63 -4.22 4.70
CA VAL A 17 -8.83 -3.35 5.87
C VAL A 17 -9.02 -1.92 5.41
N HIS A 18 -9.55 -1.08 6.29
CA HIS A 18 -9.72 0.33 6.00
C HIS A 18 -8.35 1.01 5.83
N SER A 19 -8.26 1.92 4.85
CA SER A 19 -7.14 2.82 4.66
C SER A 19 -7.66 4.18 4.21
N THR A 20 -6.98 5.25 4.62
CA THR A 20 -7.25 6.60 4.14
C THR A 20 -6.55 6.81 2.81
N SER A 21 -7.19 7.51 1.87
CA SER A 21 -6.63 7.77 0.55
C SER A 21 -6.90 9.21 0.12
N THR A 22 -6.03 9.73 -0.74
CA THR A 22 -6.22 10.99 -1.44
C THR A 22 -6.39 10.72 -2.93
N PRO A 23 -6.96 11.65 -3.72
CA PRO A 23 -7.10 11.48 -5.16
C PRO A 23 -5.78 11.18 -5.89
N ASP A 24 -4.68 11.78 -5.44
CA ASP A 24 -3.35 11.59 -6.05
C ASP A 24 -2.62 10.32 -5.57
N LEU A 25 -3.02 9.78 -4.42
CA LEU A 25 -2.45 8.59 -3.80
C LEU A 25 -3.53 7.54 -3.45
N PRO A 26 -4.31 7.06 -4.45
CA PRO A 26 -5.25 5.99 -4.22
C PRO A 26 -4.50 4.75 -3.73
N ASN A 27 -5.07 4.10 -2.72
CA ASN A 27 -4.45 2.95 -2.09
C ASN A 27 -5.45 1.92 -1.59
N VAL A 28 -4.94 0.74 -1.30
CA VAL A 28 -5.68 -0.34 -0.64
C VAL A 28 -4.77 -1.07 0.33
N ALA A 29 -5.33 -1.49 1.46
CA ALA A 29 -4.63 -2.24 2.49
C ALA A 29 -5.28 -3.61 2.74
N PHE A 30 -4.46 -4.62 3.00
CA PHE A 30 -4.88 -5.99 3.29
C PHE A 30 -4.17 -6.54 4.52
N MET A 31 -4.93 -7.14 5.42
CA MET A 31 -4.41 -8.02 6.46
C MET A 31 -4.27 -9.43 5.89
N THR A 32 -3.06 -9.97 5.86
CA THR A 32 -2.81 -11.35 5.41
C THR A 32 -2.92 -12.32 6.59
N ALA A 33 -3.16 -13.61 6.30
CA ALA A 33 -3.26 -14.65 7.32
C ALA A 33 -1.96 -14.87 8.13
N GLY A 34 -0.82 -14.34 7.67
CA GLY A 34 0.46 -14.44 8.38
C GLY A 34 0.80 -13.20 9.18
N ASN A 35 -0.18 -12.52 9.78
CA ASN A 35 -0.01 -11.28 10.57
C ASN A 35 0.82 -10.20 9.86
N ARG A 36 0.58 -10.02 8.56
CA ARG A 36 1.20 -8.93 7.80
C ARG A 36 0.15 -7.99 7.27
N LEU A 37 0.44 -6.70 7.37
CA LEU A 37 -0.29 -5.66 6.67
C LEU A 37 0.41 -5.35 5.35
N VAL A 38 -0.32 -5.48 4.25
CA VAL A 38 0.16 -5.18 2.89
C VAL A 38 -0.60 -3.96 2.38
N ILE A 39 0.12 -2.90 2.03
CA ILE A 39 -0.44 -1.64 1.54
C ILE A 39 0.08 -1.41 0.12
N ILE A 40 -0.82 -1.13 -0.80
CA ILE A 40 -0.50 -0.85 -2.21
C ILE A 40 -0.94 0.57 -2.50
N VAL A 41 0.00 1.41 -2.92
CA VAL A 41 -0.23 2.83 -3.23
C VAL A 41 0.12 3.08 -4.68
N LEU A 42 -0.77 3.75 -5.42
CA LEU A 42 -0.48 4.28 -6.75
C LEU A 42 -0.26 5.79 -6.61
N ASN A 43 0.80 6.32 -7.20
CA ASN A 43 0.89 7.74 -7.50
C ASN A 43 0.18 8.00 -8.83
N ASP A 44 -1.05 8.49 -8.77
CA ASP A 44 -1.88 8.78 -9.97
C ASP A 44 -1.66 10.19 -10.53
N SER A 45 -0.70 10.93 -9.98
CA SER A 45 -0.32 12.26 -10.45
C SER A 45 0.68 12.21 -11.61
N GLN A 46 0.88 13.37 -12.25
CA GLN A 46 1.89 13.57 -13.30
C GLN A 46 3.28 13.94 -12.75
N SER A 47 3.47 13.97 -11.42
CA SER A 47 4.73 14.37 -10.80
C SER A 47 5.21 13.33 -9.79
N ARG A 48 6.46 13.48 -9.34
CA ARG A 48 7.00 12.67 -8.24
C ARG A 48 6.34 13.11 -6.94
N LEU A 49 5.74 12.18 -6.21
CA LEU A 49 5.15 12.44 -4.90
C LEU A 49 5.93 11.75 -3.80
N THR A 50 6.09 12.49 -2.70
CA THR A 50 6.64 12.00 -1.44
C THR A 50 5.54 12.02 -0.39
N PHE A 51 5.37 10.92 0.33
CA PHE A 51 4.28 10.74 1.27
C PHE A 51 4.70 9.85 2.43
N ASN A 52 3.90 9.90 3.50
CA ASN A 52 4.04 9.03 4.66
C ASN A 52 2.95 7.97 4.66
N ILE A 53 3.31 6.77 5.09
CA ILE A 53 2.36 5.71 5.43
C ILE A 53 2.41 5.53 6.94
N GLU A 54 1.29 5.72 7.60
CA GLU A 54 1.11 5.38 9.01
C GLU A 54 0.40 4.04 9.12
N ALA A 55 1.02 3.09 9.81
CA ALA A 55 0.47 1.76 10.04
C ALA A 55 0.99 1.18 11.35
N ALA A 56 0.09 0.57 12.13
CA ALA A 56 0.43 -0.08 13.41
C ALA A 56 1.24 0.80 14.38
N GLY A 57 0.94 2.10 14.43
CA GLY A 57 1.64 3.08 15.27
C GLY A 57 3.04 3.47 14.77
N ALA A 58 3.45 3.02 13.58
CA ALA A 58 4.72 3.37 12.96
C ALA A 58 4.50 4.18 11.66
N TYR A 59 5.50 5.01 11.34
CA TYR A 59 5.52 5.80 10.11
C TYR A 59 6.62 5.32 9.18
N MET A 60 6.32 5.31 7.88
CA MET A 60 7.32 5.08 6.85
C MET A 60 7.22 6.16 5.77
N HIS A 61 8.37 6.72 5.41
CA HIS A 61 8.49 7.71 4.36
C HIS A 61 8.73 7.02 3.01
N SER A 62 8.01 7.43 1.97
CA SER A 62 8.23 6.88 0.63
C SER A 62 8.03 7.92 -0.47
N THR A 63 8.67 7.67 -1.60
CA THR A 63 8.61 8.53 -2.77
C THR A 63 8.36 7.67 -4.01
N LEU A 64 7.32 8.02 -4.78
CA LEU A 64 6.96 7.36 -6.02
C LEU A 64 7.05 8.35 -7.19
N SER A 65 7.65 7.93 -8.30
CA SER A 65 7.56 8.67 -9.57
C SER A 65 6.11 8.73 -10.06
N ALA A 66 5.81 9.63 -10.99
CA ALA A 66 4.51 9.73 -11.63
C ALA A 66 4.05 8.37 -12.20
N GLY A 67 2.80 7.97 -11.96
CA GLY A 67 2.22 6.71 -12.41
C GLY A 67 2.78 5.44 -11.75
N ALA A 68 3.71 5.55 -10.79
CA ALA A 68 4.34 4.39 -10.17
C ALA A 68 3.48 3.79 -9.05
N VAL A 69 3.59 2.47 -8.86
CA VAL A 69 2.94 1.73 -7.77
C VAL A 69 3.97 1.23 -6.76
N GLY A 70 3.74 1.52 -5.49
CA GLY A 70 4.50 0.97 -4.36
C GLY A 70 3.72 -0.15 -3.67
N THR A 71 4.43 -1.16 -3.20
CA THR A 71 3.88 -2.19 -2.32
C THR A 71 4.70 -2.25 -1.05
N TYR A 72 4.04 -2.08 0.09
CA TYR A 72 4.65 -1.91 1.39
C TYR A 72 4.12 -2.96 2.35
N ILE A 73 4.99 -3.56 3.15
CA ILE A 73 4.67 -4.72 3.97
C ILE A 73 5.14 -4.45 5.39
N TRP A 74 4.22 -4.49 6.34
CA TRP A 74 4.50 -4.49 7.77
C TRP A 74 4.34 -5.90 8.32
N GLN A 75 5.29 -6.31 9.13
CA GLN A 75 5.15 -7.45 10.03
C GLN A 75 4.49 -6.93 11.31
N LEU A 76 3.39 -7.54 11.72
CA LEU A 76 2.73 -7.26 12.99
C LEU A 76 3.16 -8.37 13.96
N GLU A 77 3.73 -7.97 15.10
CA GLU A 77 4.06 -8.89 16.20
C GLU A 77 2.81 -9.34 16.94
#